data_AF-A0A1A9T3H3-F1
#
_entry.id   AF-A0A1A9T3H3-F1
#
_cell.length_a   1.000
_cell.length_b   1.000
_cell.length_c   1.000
_cell.angle_alpha   90.00
_cell.angle_beta   90.00
_cell.angle_gamma   90.00
#
_symmetry.space_group_name_H-M   'P 1'
#
loop_
_entity.id
_entity.type
_entity.pdbx_description
1 polymer ?
#
loop_
_entity_poly.entity_id
_entity_poly.type
_entity_poly.pdbx_seq_one_letter_code
_entity_poly.pdbx_strand_id
1 'polypeptide(L)'
;MLSCKQASQLISQSLDRRLNMRERINLRMHLMICDVCRRFTRQLHEIRARIKAGIRQIEHDEDLRLAPQAKERISVAIEKGVH
;
A
#
# COMPACT_ATOMS: atom_id res chain seq x y z
N MET A 1 -26.40 0.36 -10.47
CA MET A 1 -25.71 0.17 -9.17
C MET A 1 -24.57 -0.83 -9.37
N LEU A 2 -23.43 -0.62 -8.70
CA LEU A 2 -22.35 -1.61 -8.67
C LEU A 2 -22.76 -2.82 -7.84
N SER A 3 -22.31 -4.02 -8.21
CA SER A 3 -22.33 -5.17 -7.31
C SER A 3 -21.24 -5.04 -6.23
N CYS A 4 -21.39 -5.75 -5.11
CA CYS A 4 -20.36 -5.76 -4.05
C CYS A 4 -18.99 -6.22 -4.57
N LYS A 5 -18.96 -7.14 -5.56
CA LYS A 5 -17.73 -7.61 -6.22
C LYS A 5 -17.07 -6.49 -7.05
N GLN A 6 -17.85 -5.72 -7.80
CA GLN A 6 -17.32 -4.58 -8.56
C GLN A 6 -16.86 -3.45 -7.62
N ALA A 7 -17.62 -3.20 -6.54
CA ALA A 7 -17.26 -2.23 -5.53
C ALA A 7 -15.95 -2.60 -4.83
N SER A 8 -15.79 -3.86 -4.39
CA SER A 8 -14.54 -4.31 -3.75
C SER A 8 -13.33 -4.22 -4.68
N GLN A 9 -13.50 -4.53 -5.97
CA GLN A 9 -12.46 -4.32 -6.98
C GLN A 9 -12.07 -2.85 -7.13
N LEU A 10 -13.05 -1.93 -7.25
CA LEU A 10 -12.76 -0.50 -7.34
C LEU A 10 -12.13 0.05 -6.05
N ILE A 11 -12.54 -0.43 -4.88
CA ILE A 11 -11.94 -0.08 -3.58
C ILE A 11 -10.46 -0.47 -3.58
N SER A 12 -10.13 -1.70 -3.98
CA SER A 12 -8.74 -2.15 -4.10
C SER A 12 -7.95 -1.28 -5.08
N GLN A 13 -8.48 -1.08 -6.29
CA GLN A 13 -7.82 -0.25 -7.31
C GLN A 13 -7.61 1.19 -6.85
N SER A 14 -8.47 1.74 -5.99
CA SER A 14 -8.31 3.10 -5.45
C SER A 14 -7.07 3.27 -4.56
N LEU A 15 -6.50 2.18 -4.05
CA LEU A 15 -5.26 2.20 -3.28
C LEU A 15 -4.01 2.20 -4.17
N ASP A 16 -4.13 1.67 -5.38
CA ASP A 16 -3.02 1.51 -6.31
C ASP A 16 -2.97 2.66 -7.32
N ARG A 17 -4.14 3.10 -7.78
CA ARG A 17 -4.29 4.20 -8.74
C ARG A 17 -5.40 5.16 -8.34
N ARG A 18 -5.35 6.36 -8.91
CA ARG A 18 -6.50 7.27 -8.84
C ARG A 18 -7.64 6.71 -9.69
N LEU A 19 -8.83 6.63 -9.09
CA LEU A 19 -10.06 6.34 -9.81
C LEU A 19 -10.48 7.54 -10.67
N ASN A 20 -11.07 7.26 -11.83
CA ASN A 20 -11.70 8.29 -12.64
C ASN A 20 -13.00 8.80 -11.99
N MET A 21 -13.54 9.91 -12.50
CA MET A 21 -14.69 10.57 -11.85
C MET A 21 -15.93 9.67 -11.80
N ARG A 22 -16.19 8.91 -12.88
CA ARG A 22 -17.34 8.00 -12.96
C ARG A 22 -17.22 6.83 -11.98
N GLU A 23 -16.04 6.24 -11.88
CA GLU A 23 -15.72 5.20 -10.90
C GLU A 23 -15.94 5.70 -9.47
N ARG A 24 -15.43 6.90 -9.16
CA ARG A 24 -15.55 7.52 -7.84
C ARG A 24 -17.01 7.78 -7.46
N ILE A 25 -17.81 8.32 -8.39
CA ILE A 25 -19.24 8.59 -8.16
C ILE A 25 -20.01 7.29 -7.94
N ASN A 26 -19.82 6.29 -8.80
CA ASN A 26 -20.48 4.99 -8.69
C ASN A 26 -20.13 4.28 -7.38
N LEU A 27 -18.86 4.29 -7.00
CA LEU A 27 -18.42 3.70 -5.74
C LEU A 27 -19.02 4.45 -4.55
N ARG A 28 -19.02 5.79 -4.56
CA ARG A 28 -19.60 6.60 -3.48
C ARG A 28 -21.09 6.32 -3.29
N MET A 29 -21.86 6.19 -4.37
CA MET A 29 -23.27 5.80 -4.30
C MET A 29 -23.46 4.41 -3.68
N HIS A 30 -22.65 3.43 -4.08
CA HIS A 30 -22.72 2.08 -3.50
C HIS A 30 -22.36 2.08 -2.00
N LEU A 31 -21.34 2.82 -1.60
CA LEU A 31 -20.93 2.93 -0.20
C LEU A 31 -21.97 3.63 0.67
N MET A 32 -22.87 4.44 0.11
CA MET A 32 -23.97 5.07 0.87
C MET A 32 -25.01 4.04 1.34
N ILE A 33 -25.21 2.96 0.57
CA ILE A 33 -26.27 1.96 0.82
C ILE A 33 -25.76 0.62 1.36
N CYS A 34 -24.47 0.31 1.20
CA CYS A 34 -23.90 -0.98 1.55
C CYS A 34 -22.90 -0.86 2.69
N ASP A 35 -23.34 -1.23 3.90
CA ASP A 35 -22.51 -1.18 5.10
C ASP A 35 -21.32 -2.15 5.07
N VAL A 36 -21.48 -3.30 4.41
CA VAL A 36 -20.40 -4.28 4.26
C VAL A 36 -19.25 -3.68 3.46
N CYS A 37 -19.52 -3.07 2.31
CA CYS A 37 -18.50 -2.41 1.51
C CYS A 37 -17.91 -1.18 2.20
N ARG A 38 -18.69 -0.47 3.02
CA ARG A 38 -18.21 0.64 3.86
C ARG A 38 -17.20 0.16 4.91
N ARG A 39 -17.52 -0.93 5.61
CA ARG A 39 -16.62 -1.57 6.60
C ARG A 39 -15.36 -2.09 5.93
N PHE A 40 -15.49 -2.78 4.79
CA PHE A 40 -14.37 -3.28 4.02
C PHE A 40 -13.42 -2.15 3.59
N THR A 41 -13.97 -1.05 3.04
CA THR A 41 -13.17 0.13 2.68
C THR A 41 -12.36 0.65 3.85
N ARG A 42 -12.97 0.77 5.03
CA ARG A 42 -12.29 1.26 6.25
C ARG A 42 -11.17 0.31 6.69
N GLN A 43 -11.46 -0.99 6.79
CA GLN A 43 -10.46 -2.00 7.17
C GLN A 43 -9.25 -1.99 6.24
N LEU A 44 -9.48 -1.87 4.94
CA LEU A 44 -8.40 -1.88 3.96
C LEU A 44 -7.51 -0.62 4.07
N HIS A 45 -8.10 0.54 4.37
CA HIS A 45 -7.32 1.75 4.67
C HIS A 45 -6.52 1.64 5.98
N GLU A 46 -7.09 1.03 7.02
CA GLU A 46 -6.41 0.80 8.29
C GLU A 46 -5.20 -0.14 8.11
N ILE A 47 -5.37 -1.24 7.38
CA ILE A 47 -4.27 -2.17 7.06
C ILE A 47 -3.15 -1.42 6.33
N ARG A 48 -3.48 -0.65 5.29
CA ARG A 48 -2.50 0.13 4.52
C ARG A 48 -1.77 1.16 5.39
N ALA A 49 -2.50 1.85 6.27
CA ALA A 49 -1.92 2.83 7.18
C ALA A 49 -0.95 2.19 8.17
N ARG A 50 -1.31 1.03 8.75
CA ARG A 50 -0.46 0.28 9.68
C ARG A 50 0.79 -0.27 9.00
N ILE A 51 0.67 -0.84 7.80
CA ILE A 51 1.83 -1.29 7.02
C ILE A 51 2.77 -0.11 6.74
N LYS A 52 2.23 1.03 6.29
CA LYS A 52 3.04 2.22 6.03
C LYS A 52 3.69 2.80 7.29
N ALA A 53 3.03 2.69 8.44
CA ALA A 53 3.61 3.07 9.73
C ALA A 53 4.76 2.13 10.11
N GLY A 54 4.57 0.81 9.97
CA GLY A 54 5.60 -0.19 10.24
C GLY A 54 6.83 -0.04 9.33
N ILE A 55 6.64 0.18 8.03
CA ILE A 55 7.77 0.44 7.10
C ILE A 55 8.56 1.67 7.54
N ARG A 56 7.87 2.76 7.91
CA ARG A 56 8.56 3.97 8.39
C ARG A 56 9.31 3.73 9.69
N GLN A 57 8.78 2.91 10.59
CA GLN A 57 9.49 2.52 11.80
C GLN A 57 10.77 1.75 11.47
N ILE A 58 10.71 0.79 10.55
CA ILE A 58 11.89 0.03 10.07
C ILE A 58 12.93 0.96 9.42
N GLU A 59 12.49 1.89 8.57
CA GLU A 59 13.40 2.85 7.89
C GLU A 59 14.15 3.76 8.88
N HIS A 60 13.58 4.03 10.05
CA HIS A 60 14.16 4.89 11.09
C HIS A 60 14.76 4.09 12.26
N ASP A 61 14.81 2.77 12.14
CA ASP A 61 15.42 1.90 13.13
C ASP A 61 16.95 1.91 12.92
N GLU A 62 17.65 2.72 13.71
CA GLU A 62 19.10 2.85 13.69
C GLU A 62 19.83 1.56 14.09
N ASP A 63 19.13 0.59 14.68
CA ASP A 63 19.67 -0.71 15.05
C ASP A 63 19.57 -1.72 13.90
N LEU A 64 18.68 -1.51 12.92
CA LEU A 64 18.57 -2.29 11.68
C LEU A 64 19.65 -1.87 10.66
N ARG A 65 20.91 -2.03 11.05
CA ARG A 65 22.09 -1.79 10.20
C ARG A 65 22.68 -3.09 9.67
N LEU A 66 23.25 -3.03 8.46
CA LEU A 66 24.06 -4.11 7.93
C LEU A 66 25.27 -4.36 8.84
N ALA A 67 25.58 -5.64 9.08
CA ALA A 67 26.84 -5.99 9.72
C ALA A 67 28.01 -5.38 8.93
N PRO A 68 29.07 -4.86 9.58
CA PRO A 68 30.15 -4.14 8.90
C PRO A 68 30.75 -4.94 7.74
N GLN A 69 30.92 -6.25 7.92
CA GLN A 69 31.45 -7.15 6.91
C GLN A 69 30.52 -7.34 5.70
N ALA A 70 29.20 -7.29 5.91
CA ALA A 70 28.22 -7.36 4.82
C ALA A 70 28.22 -6.06 4.00
N LYS A 71 28.32 -4.91 4.68
CA LYS A 71 28.44 -3.59 4.02
C LYS A 71 29.67 -3.54 3.12
N GLU A 72 30.83 -3.97 3.63
CA GLU A 72 32.09 -4.00 2.89
C GLU A 72 31.99 -4.88 1.62
N ARG A 73 31.43 -6.09 1.76
CA ARG A 73 31.23 -7.01 0.63
C ARG A 73 30.34 -6.41 -0.47
N ILE A 74 29.29 -5.69 -0.08
CA ILE A 74 28.36 -5.06 -1.02
C ILE A 74 29.04 -3.89 -1.74
N SER A 75 29.76 -3.02 -1.02
CA SER A 75 30.52 -1.91 -1.60
C SER A 75 31.53 -2.40 -2.65
N VAL A 76 32.34 -3.40 -2.31
CA VAL A 76 33.33 -3.98 -3.22
C VAL A 76 32.67 -4.60 -4.46
N ALA A 77 31.50 -5.24 -4.32
CA ALA A 77 30.78 -5.83 -5.44
C ALA A 77 30.21 -4.78 -6.39
N ILE A 78 29.73 -3.65 -5.86
CA ILE A 78 29.23 -2.53 -6.67
C ILE A 78 30.40 -1.88 -7.44
N GLU A 79 31.53 -1.62 -6.78
CA GLU A 79 32.70 -1.02 -7.42
C GLU A 79 33.27 -1.87 -8.56
N LYS A 80 33.30 -3.20 -8.38
CA LYS A 80 33.79 -4.14 -9.40
C LYS A 80 32.82 -4.33 -10.57
N GLY A 81 31.52 -4.07 -10.39
CA GLY A 81 30.50 -4.21 -11.43
C GLY A 81 30.21 -2.93 -12.23
N VAL A 82 30.86 -1.81 -11.89
CA VAL A 82 30.76 -0.53 -12.59
C VAL A 82 31.84 -0.37 -13.69
N HIS A 83 32.78 -1.33 -13.77
CA HIS A 83 33.71 -1.51 -14.89
C HIS A 83 33.27 -2.67 -15.79
#